data_AF-A0A539CX60-F1
#
_entry.id   AF-A0A539CX60-F1
#
_cell.length_a   1.000
_cell.length_b   1.000
_cell.length_c   1.000
_cell.angle_alpha   90.00
_cell.angle_beta   90.00
_cell.angle_gamma   90.00
#
_symmetry.space_group_name_H-M   'P 1'
#
loop_
_entity.id
_entity.type
_entity.pdbx_description
1 polymer ?
#
loop_
_entity_poly.entity_id
_entity_poly.type
_entity_poly.pdbx_seq_one_letter_code
_entity_poly.pdbx_strand_id
1 'polypeptide(L)'
;MQGRVLTRDAARQTKMIYGYDITSAYPSKQFVLPAMALPIEWELRKDGSLGKVTKRIEGKCVWREGAELTEDVIKTMSVYSMIEVEFSFPEKCFDRKTKKLRDAPWYPLFYRYEDGSILFPAKGVGRYYRGETLQAFDWVRQMRPDMNETQHARMIKIRGAFEFVCPTIDDLTPDQLEAMKTNCPSARIGEDGLVYPFQYIKDYYDQRARYPKSDARNQILKLGINGSWGKTAQSVGGRNGMPPGSASPWYAGVVTSETRAQCVDAMLRAPWNIIHVATDGIQADAPLHIESEKKMLGTWEMDTFTRGVYIKPGIYAFANDFERVEKDEVTSLDTLVADHIFKGKSRGVSLRSVLGEDDAEAKRNIQKEWFDYLDDLALDCYSTARPTASLPHKKLVTFGLAASNPELWPMCGNWVEIPVSSK
;
A
#
# COMPACT_ATOMS: atom_id res chain seq x y z
N MET A 1 -8.59 -18.61 -15.25
CA MET A 1 -7.41 -19.50 -15.23
C MET A 1 -6.89 -19.53 -13.80
N GLN A 2 -7.19 -20.61 -13.07
CA GLN A 2 -6.81 -20.77 -11.65
C GLN A 2 -5.46 -21.47 -11.57
N GLY A 3 -4.46 -20.82 -10.96
CA GLY A 3 -3.22 -21.47 -10.57
C GLY A 3 -3.44 -22.27 -9.28
N ARG A 4 -3.10 -23.56 -9.29
CA ARG A 4 -2.99 -24.36 -8.06
C ARG A 4 -1.72 -23.94 -7.31
N VAL A 5 -1.86 -23.48 -6.07
CA VAL A 5 -0.72 -23.27 -5.15
C VAL A 5 -0.82 -24.28 -4.01
N LEU A 6 0.34 -24.86 -3.69
CA LEU A 6 0.59 -25.93 -2.72
C LEU A 6 0.14 -25.59 -1.29
N THR A 7 -0.08 -26.65 -0.53
CA THR A 7 -0.91 -26.77 0.68
C THR A 7 -0.48 -25.96 1.91
N ARG A 8 -1.48 -25.78 2.79
CA ARG A 8 -1.55 -25.08 4.10
C ARG A 8 -0.37 -25.24 5.08
N ASP A 9 0.51 -26.23 4.91
CA ASP A 9 1.55 -26.55 5.89
C ASP A 9 2.80 -25.63 5.82
N ALA A 10 3.01 -24.91 4.71
CA ALA A 10 4.15 -24.00 4.58
C ALA A 10 4.02 -22.70 5.40
N ALA A 11 2.80 -22.31 5.78
CA ALA A 11 2.55 -21.07 6.53
C ALA A 11 2.98 -21.14 8.01
N ARG A 12 3.24 -22.34 8.55
CA ARG A 12 3.61 -22.54 9.96
C ARG A 12 5.07 -22.22 10.30
N GLN A 13 5.96 -22.06 9.32
CA GLN A 13 7.40 -21.90 9.56
C GLN A 13 7.94 -20.48 9.33
N THR A 14 7.17 -19.57 8.75
CA THR A 14 7.61 -18.18 8.55
C THR A 14 7.38 -17.37 9.82
N LYS A 15 8.46 -16.92 10.47
CA LYS A 15 8.42 -15.85 11.48
C LYS A 15 7.86 -14.60 10.77
N MET A 16 6.56 -14.38 10.89
CA MET A 16 5.81 -13.43 10.06
C MET A 16 6.09 -11.98 10.45
N ILE A 17 6.19 -11.09 9.46
CA ILE A 17 5.78 -9.69 9.61
C ILE A 17 4.34 -9.71 10.14
N TYR A 18 4.03 -8.91 11.17
CA TYR A 18 2.74 -8.93 11.88
C TYR A 18 1.52 -8.48 11.03
N GLY A 19 1.70 -8.27 9.73
CA GLY A 19 0.65 -8.00 8.77
C GLY A 19 1.09 -7.02 7.70
N TYR A 20 0.65 -7.24 6.46
CA TYR A 20 0.69 -6.24 5.41
C TYR A 20 -0.72 -5.79 5.11
N ASP A 21 -0.95 -4.49 5.15
CA ASP A 21 -2.28 -3.94 5.03
C ASP A 21 -2.43 -3.03 3.80
N ILE A 22 -2.94 -3.57 2.69
CA ILE A 22 -3.30 -2.81 1.49
C ILE A 22 -4.82 -2.65 1.44
N THR A 23 -5.34 -1.49 1.78
CA THR A 23 -6.71 -1.11 1.33
C THR A 23 -6.73 0.20 0.58
N SER A 24 -5.56 0.77 0.36
CA SER A 24 -5.37 2.03 -0.33
C SER A 24 -4.10 1.96 -1.16
N ALA A 25 -3.87 2.99 -1.96
CA ALA A 25 -2.58 3.30 -2.53
C ALA A 25 -2.36 4.81 -2.39
N TYR A 26 -1.09 5.21 -2.36
CA TYR A 26 -0.75 6.61 -2.39
C TYR A 26 -0.54 7.04 -3.84
N PRO A 27 -1.23 8.07 -4.35
CA PRO A 27 -1.20 8.42 -5.77
C PRO A 27 0.11 9.14 -6.18
N SER A 28 1.20 9.01 -5.42
CA SER A 28 2.47 9.71 -5.69
C SER A 28 3.04 9.41 -7.06
N LYS A 29 2.81 8.21 -7.61
CA LYS A 29 3.28 7.83 -8.94
C LYS A 29 2.27 8.09 -10.03
N GLN A 30 1.04 8.46 -9.68
CA GLN A 30 -0.02 8.65 -10.66
C GLN A 30 0.29 9.80 -11.62
N PHE A 31 0.95 10.88 -11.17
CA PHE A 31 1.22 12.04 -12.02
C PHE A 31 2.21 11.76 -13.16
N VAL A 32 3.11 10.77 -13.00
CA VAL A 32 4.09 10.35 -14.02
C VAL A 32 3.59 9.20 -14.90
N LEU A 33 2.30 8.87 -14.82
CA LEU A 33 1.72 7.80 -15.62
C LEU A 33 1.42 8.28 -17.04
N PRO A 34 2.02 7.68 -18.07
CA PRO A 34 1.71 8.01 -19.46
C PRO A 34 0.26 7.66 -19.82
N ALA A 35 -0.29 8.36 -20.80
CA ALA A 35 -1.61 8.07 -21.33
C ALA A 35 -1.60 6.69 -21.97
N MET A 36 -2.57 5.84 -21.59
CA MET A 36 -2.79 4.57 -22.27
C MET A 36 -3.54 4.71 -23.59
N ALA A 37 -4.22 5.84 -23.80
CA ALA A 37 -4.88 6.19 -25.04
C ALA A 37 -4.94 7.73 -25.17
N LEU A 38 -4.78 8.22 -26.40
CA LEU A 38 -4.87 9.63 -26.74
C LEU A 38 -6.26 9.93 -27.33
N PRO A 39 -7.11 10.72 -26.66
CA PRO A 39 -8.40 11.11 -27.20
C PRO A 39 -8.20 12.15 -28.30
N ILE A 40 -8.82 11.93 -29.47
CA ILE A 40 -8.62 12.74 -30.67
C ILE A 40 -9.89 13.50 -31.01
N GLU A 41 -11.02 12.81 -31.04
CA GLU A 41 -12.31 13.38 -31.40
C GLU A 41 -13.31 13.18 -30.26
N TRP A 42 -14.13 14.20 -30.04
CA TRP A 42 -15.18 14.22 -29.03
C TRP A 42 -16.51 14.59 -29.69
N GLU A 43 -17.57 13.90 -29.29
CA GLU A 43 -18.92 14.36 -29.50
C GLU A 43 -19.14 15.59 -28.62
N LEU A 44 -19.53 16.73 -29.20
CA LEU A 44 -19.92 17.90 -28.41
C LEU A 44 -21.35 17.74 -27.92
N ARG A 45 -21.60 18.11 -26.66
CA ARG A 45 -22.95 18.23 -26.13
C ARG A 45 -23.65 19.45 -26.72
N LYS A 46 -24.98 19.51 -26.57
CA LYS A 46 -25.81 20.64 -27.05
C LYS A 46 -25.39 22.00 -26.47
N ASP A 47 -24.77 22.00 -25.28
CA ASP A 47 -24.26 23.20 -24.60
C ASP A 47 -22.83 23.58 -25.03
N GLY A 48 -22.26 22.88 -26.02
CA GLY A 48 -20.89 23.09 -26.50
C GLY A 48 -19.81 22.44 -25.63
N SER A 49 -20.17 21.80 -24.50
CA SER A 49 -19.20 21.09 -23.66
C SER A 49 -18.79 19.75 -24.26
N LEU A 50 -17.60 19.25 -23.89
CA LEU A 50 -17.11 17.95 -24.34
C LEU A 50 -18.03 16.81 -23.84
N GLY A 51 -18.50 16.00 -24.79
CA GLY A 51 -19.31 14.81 -24.56
C GLY A 51 -18.46 13.56 -24.51
N LYS A 52 -18.73 12.58 -25.39
CA LYS A 52 -18.04 11.29 -25.39
C LYS A 52 -16.87 11.30 -26.37
N VAL A 53 -15.76 10.68 -26.02
CA VAL A 53 -14.68 10.41 -26.99
C VAL A 53 -15.22 9.51 -28.10
N THR A 54 -15.18 9.98 -29.34
CA THR A 54 -15.61 9.23 -30.53
C THR A 54 -14.44 8.54 -31.22
N LYS A 55 -13.23 9.08 -31.08
CA LYS A 55 -12.00 8.52 -31.65
C LYS A 55 -10.81 8.72 -30.72
N ARG A 56 -9.97 7.69 -30.62
CA ARG A 56 -8.75 7.68 -29.83
C ARG A 56 -7.68 6.80 -30.50
N ILE A 57 -6.42 7.10 -30.25
CA ILE A 57 -5.30 6.19 -30.52
C ILE A 57 -4.96 5.46 -29.23
N GLU A 58 -5.04 4.14 -29.26
CA GLU A 58 -4.77 3.29 -28.10
C GLU A 58 -3.33 2.78 -28.12
N GLY A 59 -2.74 2.61 -26.93
CA GLY A 59 -1.50 1.87 -26.78
C GLY A 59 -1.67 0.40 -27.18
N LYS A 60 -0.55 -0.25 -27.46
CA LYS A 60 -0.52 -1.64 -27.93
C LYS A 60 -0.03 -2.54 -26.82
N CYS A 61 -0.67 -3.69 -26.64
CA CYS A 61 -0.19 -4.74 -25.77
C CYS A 61 0.44 -5.84 -26.64
N VAL A 62 1.73 -6.13 -26.41
CA VAL A 62 2.51 -7.11 -27.16
C VAL A 62 3.02 -8.16 -26.19
N TRP A 63 2.81 -9.43 -26.51
CA TRP A 63 3.44 -10.52 -25.77
C TRP A 63 4.90 -10.66 -26.20
N ARG A 64 5.81 -10.76 -25.23
CA ARG A 64 7.22 -11.09 -25.42
C ARG A 64 7.55 -12.39 -24.74
N GLU A 65 8.30 -13.25 -25.43
CA GLU A 65 8.75 -14.52 -24.90
C GLU A 65 9.85 -14.33 -23.85
N GLY A 66 9.87 -15.16 -22.81
CA GLY A 66 10.80 -15.02 -21.69
C GLY A 66 12.28 -15.06 -22.08
N ALA A 67 12.64 -15.76 -23.15
CA ALA A 67 14.00 -15.85 -23.66
C ALA A 67 14.55 -14.51 -24.18
N GLU A 68 13.68 -13.58 -24.54
CA GLU A 68 14.01 -12.24 -25.04
C GLU A 68 14.14 -11.19 -23.93
N LEU A 69 13.72 -11.54 -22.71
CA LEU A 69 13.57 -10.61 -21.60
C LEU A 69 14.73 -10.74 -20.63
N THR A 70 15.60 -9.73 -20.64
CA THR A 70 16.56 -9.48 -19.55
C THR A 70 16.00 -8.44 -18.59
N GLU A 71 16.61 -8.30 -17.42
CA GLU A 71 16.26 -7.22 -16.50
C GLU A 71 16.40 -5.84 -17.15
N ASP A 72 17.44 -5.62 -17.96
CA ASP A 72 17.66 -4.35 -18.64
C ASP A 72 16.59 -4.07 -19.70
N VAL A 73 16.10 -5.10 -20.40
CA VAL A 73 14.92 -4.97 -21.28
C VAL A 73 13.69 -4.61 -20.44
N ILE A 74 13.47 -5.24 -19.29
CA ILE A 74 12.35 -4.90 -18.39
C ILE A 74 12.44 -3.44 -17.91
N LYS A 75 13.65 -2.93 -17.64
CA LYS A 75 13.86 -1.52 -17.28
C LYS A 75 13.42 -0.56 -18.38
N THR A 76 13.49 -0.94 -19.66
CA THR A 76 13.04 -0.07 -20.76
C THR A 76 11.56 -0.19 -21.08
N MET A 77 10.88 -1.24 -20.61
CA MET A 77 9.45 -1.41 -20.84
C MET A 77 8.61 -0.33 -20.14
N SER A 78 7.40 -0.08 -20.63
CA SER A 78 6.44 0.81 -19.96
C SER A 78 6.09 0.31 -18.56
N VAL A 79 5.78 1.23 -17.65
CA VAL A 79 5.30 0.96 -16.29
C VAL A 79 4.01 0.13 -16.25
N TYR A 80 3.22 0.12 -17.32
CA TYR A 80 2.02 -0.74 -17.45
C TYR A 80 2.33 -2.20 -17.74
N SER A 81 3.57 -2.51 -18.13
CA SER A 81 3.93 -3.86 -18.54
C SER A 81 3.87 -4.83 -17.36
N MET A 82 3.37 -6.03 -17.63
CA MET A 82 3.25 -7.10 -16.65
C MET A 82 4.18 -8.25 -17.01
N ILE A 83 5.01 -8.67 -16.07
CA ILE A 83 6.03 -9.69 -16.27
C ILE A 83 5.55 -10.98 -15.61
N GLU A 84 5.50 -12.06 -16.37
CA GLU A 84 5.25 -13.39 -15.84
C GLU A 84 6.56 -13.98 -15.34
N VAL A 85 6.64 -14.23 -14.04
CA VAL A 85 7.83 -14.74 -13.37
C VAL A 85 7.52 -16.01 -12.60
N GLU A 86 8.44 -16.95 -12.66
CA GLU A 86 8.57 -18.08 -11.75
C GLU A 86 9.69 -17.76 -10.78
N PHE A 87 9.42 -17.80 -9.48
CA PHE A 87 10.38 -17.40 -8.46
C PHE A 87 10.56 -18.46 -7.39
N SER A 88 11.78 -18.51 -6.84
CA SER A 88 12.20 -19.35 -5.73
C SER A 88 13.27 -18.60 -4.94
N PHE A 89 12.83 -17.74 -4.04
CA PHE A 89 13.67 -16.92 -3.18
C PHE A 89 14.41 -17.78 -2.13
N PRO A 90 15.57 -17.33 -1.65
CA PRO A 90 16.34 -18.03 -0.65
C PRO A 90 15.68 -17.91 0.73
N GLU A 91 15.59 -19.03 1.46
CA GLU A 91 15.07 -19.04 2.84
C GLU A 91 16.05 -18.40 3.84
N LYS A 92 17.34 -18.37 3.48
CA LYS A 92 18.41 -17.75 4.26
C LYS A 92 18.96 -16.55 3.52
N CYS A 93 18.99 -15.39 4.17
CA CYS A 93 19.48 -14.12 3.67
C CYS A 93 20.67 -13.60 4.48
N PHE A 94 21.57 -12.87 3.84
CA PHE A 94 22.75 -12.31 4.46
C PHE A 94 22.43 -11.02 5.23
N ASP A 95 22.60 -11.07 6.54
CA ASP A 95 22.46 -9.90 7.40
C ASP A 95 23.77 -9.12 7.47
N ARG A 96 23.79 -7.93 6.88
CA ARG A 96 24.96 -7.05 6.83
C ARG A 96 25.47 -6.64 8.22
N LYS A 97 24.58 -6.48 9.21
CA LYS A 97 24.95 -6.06 10.58
C LYS A 97 25.70 -7.18 11.29
N THR A 98 25.20 -8.41 11.19
CA THR A 98 25.76 -9.58 11.89
C THR A 98 26.78 -10.36 11.05
N LYS A 99 26.89 -10.07 9.75
CA LYS A 99 27.68 -10.80 8.75
C LYS A 99 27.37 -12.30 8.70
N LYS A 100 26.13 -12.68 8.98
CA LYS A 100 25.66 -14.07 9.05
C LYS A 100 24.42 -14.29 8.19
N LEU A 101 24.22 -15.52 7.76
CA LEU A 101 22.97 -15.94 7.15
C LEU A 101 21.89 -16.09 8.24
N ARG A 102 20.73 -15.48 8.03
CA ARG A 102 19.54 -15.54 8.90
C ARG A 102 18.33 -15.94 8.07
N ASP A 103 17.26 -16.37 8.73
CA ASP A 103 15.97 -16.56 8.04
C ASP A 103 15.56 -15.28 7.31
N ALA A 104 15.05 -15.43 6.09
CA ALA A 104 14.47 -14.32 5.34
C ALA A 104 13.34 -13.68 6.16
N PRO A 105 13.40 -12.36 6.42
CA PRO A 105 12.39 -11.70 7.24
C PRO A 105 11.04 -11.56 6.49
N TRP A 106 11.07 -11.55 5.17
CA TRP A 106 9.92 -11.42 4.26
C TRP A 106 10.38 -11.63 2.81
N TYR A 107 9.45 -11.75 1.87
CA TYR A 107 9.72 -11.95 0.43
C TYR A 107 9.12 -10.79 -0.40
N PRO A 108 9.68 -10.44 -1.58
CA PRO A 108 9.35 -9.17 -2.25
C PRO A 108 8.06 -9.21 -3.09
N LEU A 109 7.55 -10.40 -3.43
CA LEU A 109 6.39 -10.56 -4.30
C LEU A 109 5.19 -11.03 -3.49
N PHE A 110 4.27 -10.11 -3.16
CA PHE A 110 3.06 -10.45 -2.41
C PHE A 110 1.99 -11.08 -3.31
N TYR A 111 1.11 -11.84 -2.67
CA TYR A 111 -0.06 -12.43 -3.29
C TYR A 111 -1.27 -12.17 -2.40
N ARG A 112 -2.39 -11.70 -2.97
CA ARG A 112 -3.64 -11.53 -2.23
C ARG A 112 -4.57 -12.71 -2.50
N TYR A 113 -5.08 -13.32 -1.44
CA TYR A 113 -6.13 -14.33 -1.52
C TYR A 113 -7.52 -13.72 -1.74
N GLU A 114 -8.47 -14.57 -2.11
CA GLU A 114 -9.87 -14.19 -2.30
C GLU A 114 -10.52 -13.64 -1.01
N ASP A 115 -10.06 -14.10 0.16
CA ASP A 115 -10.48 -13.60 1.48
C ASP A 115 -9.86 -12.24 1.86
N GLY A 116 -9.05 -11.67 0.97
CA GLY A 116 -8.38 -10.39 1.16
C GLY A 116 -7.06 -10.46 1.92
N SER A 117 -6.68 -11.62 2.48
CA SER A 117 -5.40 -11.81 3.15
C SER A 117 -4.23 -11.71 2.16
N ILE A 118 -3.05 -11.31 2.65
CA ILE A 118 -1.86 -11.08 1.84
C ILE A 118 -0.74 -11.99 2.32
N LEU A 119 -0.14 -12.73 1.39
CA LEU A 119 1.02 -13.57 1.62
C LEU A 119 2.27 -12.99 0.98
N PHE A 120 3.41 -13.40 1.53
CA PHE A 120 4.73 -13.23 0.94
C PHE A 120 5.32 -14.62 0.68
N PRO A 121 4.96 -15.27 -0.44
CA PRO A 121 5.48 -16.58 -0.76
C PRO A 121 6.99 -16.53 -1.05
N ALA A 122 7.72 -17.53 -0.54
CA ALA A 122 9.11 -17.76 -0.90
C ALA A 122 9.26 -18.26 -2.35
N LYS A 123 8.24 -18.96 -2.86
CA LYS A 123 8.24 -19.59 -4.19
C LYS A 123 6.86 -19.51 -4.83
N GLY A 124 6.82 -19.39 -6.15
CA GLY A 124 5.56 -19.31 -6.87
C GLY A 124 5.72 -18.94 -8.33
N VAL A 125 4.59 -18.79 -9.01
CA VAL A 125 4.49 -18.27 -10.37
C VAL A 125 3.39 -17.22 -10.37
N GLY A 126 3.65 -16.06 -10.97
CA GLY A 126 2.68 -14.98 -11.02
C GLY A 126 3.01 -13.93 -12.07
N ARG A 127 2.08 -13.01 -12.27
CA ARG A 127 2.27 -11.83 -13.13
C ARG A 127 2.31 -10.59 -12.25
N TYR A 128 3.38 -9.83 -12.37
CA TYR A 128 3.64 -8.66 -11.55
C TYR A 128 3.90 -7.46 -12.46
N TYR A 129 3.59 -6.26 -11.98
CA TYR A 129 3.95 -5.07 -12.76
C TYR A 129 5.47 -4.90 -12.79
N ARG A 130 5.96 -4.26 -13.86
CA ARG A 130 7.38 -3.94 -14.06
C ARG A 130 8.09 -3.49 -12.78
N GLY A 131 7.53 -2.52 -12.04
CA GLY A 131 8.13 -1.99 -10.82
C GLY A 131 8.34 -3.04 -9.72
N GLU A 132 7.37 -3.92 -9.49
CA GLU A 132 7.47 -4.99 -8.50
C GLU A 132 8.50 -6.05 -8.91
N THR A 133 8.56 -6.38 -10.19
CA THR A 133 9.54 -7.34 -10.72
C THR A 133 10.97 -6.81 -10.57
N LEU A 134 11.20 -5.54 -10.94
CA LEU A 134 12.52 -4.89 -10.75
C LEU A 134 12.90 -4.86 -9.27
N GLN A 135 11.96 -4.54 -8.40
CA GLN A 135 12.21 -4.53 -6.97
C GLN A 135 12.51 -5.91 -6.39
N ALA A 136 11.94 -6.98 -6.98
CA ALA A 136 12.27 -8.35 -6.59
C ALA A 136 13.71 -8.74 -6.98
N PHE A 137 14.21 -8.30 -8.14
CA PHE A 137 15.63 -8.47 -8.49
C PHE A 137 16.54 -7.76 -7.48
N ASP A 138 16.23 -6.51 -7.14
CA ASP A 138 17.00 -5.74 -6.15
C ASP A 138 16.97 -6.41 -4.77
N TRP A 139 15.81 -6.94 -4.37
CA TRP A 139 15.69 -7.69 -3.12
C TRP A 139 16.64 -8.90 -3.11
N VAL A 140 16.69 -9.69 -4.18
CA VAL A 140 17.58 -10.86 -4.28
C VAL A 140 19.04 -10.45 -4.15
N ARG A 141 19.46 -9.40 -4.89
CA ARG A 141 20.85 -8.88 -4.83
C ARG A 141 21.22 -8.38 -3.43
N GLN A 142 20.33 -7.63 -2.79
CA GLN A 142 20.60 -7.04 -1.48
C GLN A 142 20.61 -8.09 -0.37
N MET A 143 19.73 -9.09 -0.46
CA MET A 143 19.58 -10.15 0.54
C MET A 143 20.56 -11.30 0.34
N ARG A 144 21.16 -11.45 -0.84
CA ARG A 144 22.22 -12.42 -1.15
C ARG A 144 23.36 -11.80 -1.96
N PRO A 145 24.12 -10.86 -1.37
CA PRO A 145 25.27 -10.24 -2.04
C PRO A 145 26.43 -11.22 -2.25
N ASP A 146 26.39 -12.41 -1.61
CA ASP A 146 27.35 -13.49 -1.76
C ASP A 146 27.16 -14.33 -3.04
N MET A 147 26.02 -14.16 -3.72
CA MET A 147 25.70 -14.86 -4.96
C MET A 147 26.09 -14.02 -6.19
N ASN A 148 26.43 -14.71 -7.28
CA ASN A 148 26.67 -14.06 -8.57
C ASN A 148 25.37 -13.86 -9.38
N GLU A 149 25.43 -13.06 -10.44
CA GLU A 149 24.27 -12.74 -11.29
C GLU A 149 23.59 -13.98 -11.89
N THR A 150 24.34 -15.04 -12.23
CA THR A 150 23.74 -16.29 -12.72
C THR A 150 22.92 -16.99 -11.63
N GLN A 151 23.36 -16.95 -10.38
CA GLN A 151 22.60 -17.50 -9.25
C GLN A 151 21.38 -16.64 -8.93
N HIS A 152 21.50 -15.31 -8.98
CA HIS A 152 20.36 -14.40 -8.82
C HIS A 152 19.30 -14.63 -9.90
N ALA A 153 19.70 -14.73 -11.17
CA ALA A 153 18.81 -14.98 -12.30
C ALA A 153 18.04 -16.32 -12.19
N ARG A 154 18.60 -17.32 -11.49
CA ARG A 154 17.88 -18.59 -11.23
C ARG A 154 16.77 -18.45 -10.19
N MET A 155 16.79 -17.42 -9.34
CA MET A 155 15.76 -17.18 -8.33
C MET A 155 14.52 -16.51 -8.90
N ILE A 156 14.66 -15.80 -10.01
CA ILE A 156 13.56 -15.12 -10.71
C ILE A 156 13.70 -15.45 -12.19
N LYS A 157 12.98 -16.48 -12.63
CA LYS A 157 12.92 -16.91 -14.02
C LYS A 157 11.79 -16.17 -14.72
N ILE A 158 12.13 -15.37 -15.72
CA ILE A 158 11.16 -14.69 -16.57
C ILE A 158 10.59 -15.70 -17.57
N ARG A 159 9.25 -15.84 -17.59
CA ARG A 159 8.52 -16.74 -18.49
C ARG A 159 8.03 -16.02 -19.74
N GLY A 160 7.76 -14.74 -19.62
CA GLY A 160 7.30 -13.85 -20.69
C GLY A 160 6.76 -12.56 -20.11
N ALA A 161 6.30 -11.66 -20.96
CA ALA A 161 5.71 -10.41 -20.51
C ALA A 161 4.65 -9.90 -21.49
N PHE A 162 3.65 -9.22 -20.93
CA PHE A 162 2.79 -8.32 -21.67
C PHE A 162 3.43 -6.94 -21.64
N GLU A 163 4.15 -6.60 -22.71
CA GLU A 163 4.65 -5.24 -22.90
C GLU A 163 3.51 -4.34 -23.33
N PHE A 164 3.33 -3.25 -22.61
CA PHE A 164 2.45 -2.18 -23.06
C PHE A 164 3.28 -1.08 -23.70
N VAL A 165 2.97 -0.75 -24.95
CA VAL A 165 3.59 0.36 -25.68
C VAL A 165 2.60 1.53 -25.65
N CYS A 166 2.96 2.58 -24.91
CA CYS A 166 2.15 3.79 -24.82
C CYS A 166 2.17 4.54 -26.15
N PRO A 167 1.03 5.11 -26.58
CA PRO A 167 1.01 6.02 -27.72
C PRO A 167 1.75 7.32 -27.38
N THR A 168 2.38 7.90 -28.39
CA THR A 168 3.13 9.15 -28.34
C THR A 168 2.45 10.21 -29.19
N ILE A 169 2.87 11.47 -29.06
CA ILE A 169 2.42 12.52 -29.97
C ILE A 169 2.87 12.30 -31.42
N ASP A 170 3.93 11.52 -31.64
CA ASP A 170 4.43 11.21 -32.98
C ASP A 170 3.51 10.23 -33.73
N ASP A 171 2.62 9.55 -33.00
CA ASP A 171 1.55 8.74 -33.59
C ASP A 171 0.38 9.59 -34.11
N LEU A 172 0.37 10.90 -33.84
CA LEU A 172 -0.72 11.82 -34.21
C LEU A 172 -0.37 12.62 -35.47
N THR A 173 -1.38 12.86 -36.33
CA THR A 173 -1.26 13.91 -37.35
C THR A 173 -1.27 15.31 -36.69
N PRO A 174 -0.76 16.37 -37.35
CA PRO A 174 -0.78 17.72 -36.78
C PRO A 174 -2.17 18.18 -36.30
N ASP A 175 -3.22 17.90 -37.08
CA ASP A 175 -4.61 18.24 -36.71
C ASP A 175 -5.08 17.46 -35.48
N GLN A 176 -4.69 16.19 -35.36
CA GLN A 176 -5.03 15.35 -34.20
C GLN A 176 -4.31 15.82 -32.94
N LEU A 177 -3.06 16.24 -33.06
CA LEU A 177 -2.28 16.80 -31.95
C LEU A 177 -2.92 18.11 -31.45
N GLU A 178 -3.35 18.99 -32.35
CA GLU A 178 -4.00 20.24 -31.98
C GLU A 178 -5.38 20.01 -31.34
N ALA A 179 -6.15 19.07 -31.87
CA ALA A 179 -7.40 18.62 -31.27
C ALA A 179 -7.18 18.05 -29.85
N MET A 180 -6.17 17.20 -29.67
CA MET A 180 -5.84 16.64 -28.36
C MET A 180 -5.46 17.74 -27.35
N LYS A 181 -4.62 18.71 -27.74
CA LYS A 181 -4.23 19.84 -26.89
C LYS A 181 -5.42 20.69 -26.47
N THR A 182 -6.35 20.92 -27.41
CA THR A 182 -7.58 21.68 -27.16
C THR A 182 -8.51 20.95 -26.20
N ASN A 183 -8.66 19.64 -26.37
CA ASN A 183 -9.61 18.83 -25.61
C ASN A 183 -9.07 18.37 -24.25
N CYS A 184 -7.76 18.34 -24.06
CA CYS A 184 -7.09 17.90 -22.83
C CYS A 184 -6.09 18.96 -22.34
N PRO A 185 -6.52 20.18 -22.01
CA PRO A 185 -5.61 21.29 -21.67
C PRO A 185 -4.81 21.06 -20.37
N SER A 186 -5.25 20.14 -19.52
CA SER A 186 -4.54 19.73 -18.31
C SER A 186 -3.47 18.67 -18.55
N ALA A 187 -3.51 17.97 -19.68
CA ALA A 187 -2.47 16.99 -20.02
C ALA A 187 -1.16 17.73 -20.32
N ARG A 188 -0.04 17.14 -19.92
CA ARG A 188 1.29 17.61 -20.31
C ARG A 188 1.91 16.64 -21.29
N ILE A 189 2.66 17.17 -22.24
CA ILE A 189 3.48 16.38 -23.16
C ILE A 189 4.91 16.43 -22.61
N GLY A 190 5.51 15.27 -22.37
CA GLY A 190 6.91 15.18 -21.96
C GLY A 190 7.87 15.31 -23.14
N GLU A 191 9.17 15.44 -22.84
CA GLU A 191 10.23 15.45 -23.85
C GLU A 191 10.34 14.11 -24.59
N ASP A 192 9.82 13.04 -23.99
CA ASP A 192 9.69 11.69 -24.55
C ASP A 192 8.51 11.53 -25.50
N GLY A 193 7.77 12.61 -25.77
CA GLY A 193 6.57 12.58 -26.61
C GLY A 193 5.36 11.90 -25.96
N LEU A 194 5.46 11.47 -24.71
CA LEU A 194 4.35 10.87 -23.97
C LEU A 194 3.43 11.94 -23.39
N VAL A 195 2.16 11.58 -23.23
CA VAL A 195 1.13 12.46 -22.64
C VAL A 195 0.87 12.03 -21.21
N TYR A 196 0.85 12.97 -20.26
CA TYR A 196 0.71 12.71 -18.83
C TYR A 196 -0.63 13.27 -18.31
N PRO A 197 -1.73 12.47 -18.34
CA PRO A 197 -3.08 12.95 -18.03
C PRO A 197 -3.28 13.34 -16.56
N PHE A 198 -2.41 12.88 -15.67
CA PHE A 198 -2.54 13.08 -14.23
C PHE A 198 -1.54 14.10 -13.67
N GLN A 199 -0.84 14.87 -14.52
CA GLN A 199 0.18 15.81 -14.06
C GLN A 199 -0.38 16.83 -13.05
N TYR A 200 -1.66 17.19 -13.16
CA TYR A 200 -2.36 18.06 -12.22
C TYR A 200 -2.31 17.59 -10.76
N ILE A 201 -2.09 16.29 -10.49
CA ILE A 201 -1.95 15.76 -9.12
C ILE A 201 -0.76 16.41 -8.42
N LYS A 202 0.35 16.59 -9.13
CA LYS A 202 1.52 17.28 -8.59
C LYS A 202 1.20 18.75 -8.30
N ASP A 203 0.57 19.43 -9.25
CA ASP A 203 0.18 20.84 -9.11
C ASP A 203 -0.75 21.04 -7.90
N TYR A 204 -1.72 20.14 -7.71
CA TYR A 204 -2.64 20.17 -6.57
C TYR A 204 -1.95 19.83 -5.25
N TYR A 205 -0.95 18.96 -5.26
CA TYR A 205 -0.14 18.69 -4.07
C TYR A 205 0.66 19.94 -3.68
N ASP A 206 1.32 20.58 -4.64
CA ASP A 206 2.10 21.80 -4.41
C ASP A 206 1.21 22.97 -3.94
N GLN A 207 -0.01 23.07 -4.50
CA GLN A 207 -1.02 24.02 -4.03
C GLN A 207 -1.48 23.69 -2.60
N ARG A 208 -1.72 22.42 -2.30
CA ARG A 208 -2.13 21.95 -0.97
C ARG A 208 -1.10 22.31 0.10
N ALA A 209 0.19 22.23 -0.22
CA ALA A 209 1.28 22.56 0.70
C ALA A 209 1.27 24.04 1.16
N ARG A 210 0.56 24.94 0.45
CA ARG A 210 0.44 26.36 0.79
C ARG A 210 -0.61 26.64 1.88
N TYR A 211 -1.48 25.68 2.18
CA TYR A 211 -2.56 25.84 3.15
C TYR A 211 -2.26 25.06 4.45
N PRO A 212 -2.57 25.62 5.64
CA PRO A 212 -2.48 24.89 6.90
C PRO A 212 -3.29 23.59 6.89
N LYS A 213 -2.88 22.59 7.69
CA LYS A 213 -3.62 21.30 7.77
C LYS A 213 -5.07 21.46 8.25
N SER A 214 -5.36 22.48 9.06
CA SER A 214 -6.70 22.81 9.55
C SER A 214 -7.59 23.53 8.52
N ASP A 215 -7.02 24.01 7.42
CA ASP A 215 -7.76 24.73 6.38
C ASP A 215 -8.62 23.75 5.55
N ALA A 216 -9.90 24.07 5.36
CA ALA A 216 -10.81 23.27 4.54
C ALA A 216 -10.29 23.06 3.11
N ARG A 217 -9.59 24.03 2.51
CA ARG A 217 -8.98 23.91 1.19
C ARG A 217 -7.89 22.84 1.15
N ASN A 218 -7.11 22.69 2.23
CA ASN A 218 -6.12 21.62 2.35
C ASN A 218 -6.80 20.25 2.32
N GLN A 219 -7.92 20.11 3.05
CA GLN A 219 -8.69 18.88 3.11
C GLN A 219 -9.37 18.55 1.77
N ILE A 220 -9.97 19.53 1.11
CA ILE A 220 -10.58 19.37 -0.21
C ILE A 220 -9.53 18.90 -1.24
N LEU A 221 -8.37 19.54 -1.29
CA LEU A 221 -7.29 19.13 -2.20
C LEU A 221 -6.78 17.72 -1.86
N LYS A 222 -6.62 17.39 -0.57
CA LYS A 222 -6.24 16.04 -0.13
C LYS A 222 -7.24 14.98 -0.62
N LEU A 223 -8.53 15.24 -0.45
CA LEU A 223 -9.59 14.31 -0.86
C LEU A 223 -9.64 14.16 -2.38
N GLY A 224 -9.47 15.26 -3.13
CA GLY A 224 -9.40 15.21 -4.59
C GLY A 224 -8.22 14.39 -5.10
N ILE A 225 -7.02 14.61 -4.54
CA ILE A 225 -5.81 13.87 -4.88
C ILE A 225 -5.97 12.39 -4.53
N ASN A 226 -6.34 12.08 -3.28
CA ASN A 226 -6.46 10.69 -2.81
C ASN A 226 -7.61 9.95 -3.49
N GLY A 227 -8.67 10.65 -3.89
CA GLY A 227 -9.81 10.06 -4.59
C GLY A 227 -9.52 9.72 -6.06
N SER A 228 -8.52 10.35 -6.67
CA SER A 228 -8.26 10.23 -8.11
C SER A 228 -7.90 8.81 -8.54
N TRP A 229 -6.96 8.13 -7.87
CA TRP A 229 -6.65 6.73 -8.17
C TRP A 229 -7.86 5.82 -7.87
N GLY A 230 -8.60 6.10 -6.78
CA GLY A 230 -9.79 5.32 -6.42
C GLY A 230 -10.86 5.33 -7.51
N LYS A 231 -10.99 6.44 -8.25
CA LYS A 231 -11.87 6.52 -9.43
C LYS A 231 -11.43 5.65 -10.60
N THR A 232 -10.13 5.37 -10.71
CA THR A 232 -9.60 4.41 -11.70
C THR A 232 -9.83 2.96 -11.28
N ALA A 233 -9.86 2.68 -9.97
CA ALA A 233 -10.11 1.33 -9.43
C ALA A 233 -11.61 0.99 -9.27
N GLN A 234 -12.50 1.96 -9.51
CA GLN A 234 -13.93 1.83 -9.23
C GLN A 234 -14.59 0.80 -10.17
N SER A 235 -15.22 -0.24 -9.60
CA SER A 235 -15.92 -1.30 -10.36
C SER A 235 -17.44 -1.09 -10.46
N VAL A 236 -18.01 -0.22 -9.63
CA VAL A 236 -19.46 0.03 -9.53
C VAL A 236 -19.80 1.51 -9.72
N GLY A 237 -21.03 1.84 -10.09
CA GLY A 237 -21.51 3.23 -10.20
C GLY A 237 -21.48 3.84 -11.60
N GLY A 238 -21.24 3.02 -12.64
CA GLY A 238 -21.60 3.34 -14.02
C GLY A 238 -23.03 2.93 -14.35
N ARG A 239 -23.43 3.10 -15.63
CA ARG A 239 -24.76 2.69 -16.11
C ARG A 239 -24.86 1.16 -16.19
N ASN A 240 -26.03 0.61 -15.85
CA ASN A 240 -26.33 -0.83 -15.94
C ASN A 240 -25.34 -1.73 -15.17
N GLY A 241 -24.87 -1.28 -14.00
CA GLY A 241 -23.92 -2.05 -13.19
C GLY A 241 -22.49 -2.10 -13.74
N MET A 242 -22.20 -1.41 -14.83
CA MET A 242 -20.86 -1.32 -15.39
C MET A 242 -19.97 -0.40 -14.55
N PRO A 243 -18.63 -0.56 -14.62
CA PRO A 243 -17.70 0.44 -14.09
C PRO A 243 -17.94 1.82 -14.72
N PRO A 244 -17.67 2.93 -14.01
CA PRO A 244 -17.72 4.26 -14.59
C PRO A 244 -16.70 4.40 -15.72
N GLY A 245 -16.91 5.35 -16.64
CA GLY A 245 -16.00 5.57 -17.77
C GLY A 245 -14.58 6.01 -17.38
N SER A 246 -14.37 6.46 -16.13
CA SER A 246 -13.05 6.76 -15.55
C SER A 246 -12.33 5.53 -15.01
N ALA A 247 -12.98 4.37 -14.94
CA ALA A 247 -12.38 3.14 -14.44
C ALA A 247 -11.31 2.65 -15.42
N SER A 248 -10.13 2.36 -14.90
CA SER A 248 -9.00 1.77 -15.60
C SER A 248 -8.24 0.87 -14.61
N PRO A 249 -8.44 -0.45 -14.68
CA PRO A 249 -7.73 -1.37 -13.79
C PRO A 249 -6.21 -1.33 -14.01
N TRP A 250 -5.75 -0.92 -15.19
CA TRP A 250 -4.33 -0.74 -15.48
C TRP A 250 -3.70 0.43 -14.74
N TYR A 251 -4.36 1.61 -14.74
CA TYR A 251 -3.88 2.74 -13.93
C TYR A 251 -3.90 2.38 -12.44
N ALA A 252 -5.02 1.81 -11.96
CA ALA A 252 -5.14 1.39 -10.58
C ALA A 252 -4.06 0.36 -10.19
N GLY A 253 -3.83 -0.63 -11.05
CA GLY A 253 -2.83 -1.68 -10.88
C GLY A 253 -1.43 -1.10 -10.74
N VAL A 254 -1.00 -0.23 -11.68
CA VAL A 254 0.32 0.42 -11.63
C VAL A 254 0.49 1.31 -10.41
N VAL A 255 -0.50 2.14 -10.05
CA VAL A 255 -0.39 2.98 -8.85
C VAL A 255 -0.18 2.12 -7.60
N THR A 256 -0.93 1.02 -7.48
CA THR A 256 -0.82 0.14 -6.32
C THR A 256 0.48 -0.66 -6.33
N SER A 257 0.97 -1.10 -7.50
CA SER A 257 2.21 -1.87 -7.61
C SER A 257 3.44 -1.02 -7.34
N GLU A 258 3.49 0.20 -7.86
CA GLU A 258 4.57 1.14 -7.60
C GLU A 258 4.61 1.60 -6.14
N THR A 259 3.45 1.70 -5.46
CA THR A 259 3.41 1.93 -4.00
C THR A 259 4.08 0.77 -3.26
N ARG A 260 3.78 -0.47 -3.66
CA ARG A 260 4.37 -1.66 -3.02
C ARG A 260 5.86 -1.81 -3.31
N ALA A 261 6.28 -1.52 -4.54
CA ALA A 261 7.70 -1.49 -4.91
C ALA A 261 8.47 -0.47 -4.04
N GLN A 262 7.92 0.74 -3.85
CA GLN A 262 8.50 1.74 -2.94
C GLN A 262 8.59 1.24 -1.49
N CYS A 263 7.55 0.57 -0.98
CA CYS A 263 7.60 -0.01 0.36
C CYS A 263 8.69 -1.08 0.48
N VAL A 264 8.82 -1.97 -0.50
CA VAL A 264 9.88 -2.99 -0.52
C VAL A 264 11.27 -2.35 -0.56
N ASP A 265 11.49 -1.31 -1.37
CA ASP A 265 12.77 -0.58 -1.39
C ASP A 265 13.11 0.04 -0.02
N ALA A 266 12.13 0.68 0.61
CA ALA A 266 12.27 1.24 1.94
C ALA A 266 12.57 0.15 2.99
N MET A 267 11.88 -0.98 2.93
CA MET A 267 12.08 -2.12 3.84
C MET A 267 13.48 -2.73 3.69
N LEU A 268 14.07 -2.69 2.49
CA LEU A 268 15.42 -3.22 2.25
C LEU A 268 16.52 -2.48 3.02
N ARG A 269 16.26 -1.26 3.51
CA ARG A 269 17.23 -0.49 4.32
C ARG A 269 17.51 -1.14 5.67
N ALA A 270 16.51 -1.78 6.26
CA ALA A 270 16.65 -2.49 7.52
C ALA A 270 15.71 -3.71 7.57
N PRO A 271 15.97 -4.79 6.79
CA PRO A 271 14.99 -5.84 6.53
C PRO A 271 14.49 -6.57 7.78
N TRP A 272 15.36 -6.76 8.77
CA TRP A 272 15.05 -7.44 10.05
C TRP A 272 14.48 -6.51 11.12
N ASN A 273 14.40 -5.22 10.83
CA ASN A 273 13.88 -4.20 11.74
C ASN A 273 12.41 -3.85 11.43
N ILE A 274 11.84 -4.43 10.36
CA ILE A 274 10.47 -4.16 9.93
C ILE A 274 9.48 -4.91 10.82
N ILE A 275 8.55 -4.17 11.44
CA ILE A 275 7.51 -4.73 12.31
C ILE A 275 6.21 -4.94 11.53
N HIS A 276 5.78 -3.91 10.80
CA HIS A 276 4.47 -3.85 10.16
C HIS A 276 4.50 -2.89 8.97
N VAL A 277 3.62 -3.12 8.00
CA VAL A 277 3.47 -2.25 6.83
C VAL A 277 1.99 -2.05 6.50
N ALA A 278 1.58 -0.80 6.32
CA ALA A 278 0.21 -0.42 6.02
C ALA A 278 0.16 0.50 4.81
N THR A 279 -0.06 -0.07 3.63
CA THR A 279 -0.15 0.58 2.32
C THR A 279 1.13 1.31 1.94
N ASP A 280 1.34 2.50 2.50
CA ASP A 280 2.39 3.48 2.26
C ASP A 280 3.10 3.89 3.56
N GLY A 281 2.78 3.22 4.68
CA GLY A 281 3.44 3.42 5.97
C GLY A 281 4.20 2.18 6.41
N ILE A 282 5.43 2.34 6.86
CA ILE A 282 6.28 1.27 7.41
C ILE A 282 6.54 1.58 8.88
N GLN A 283 6.32 0.60 9.76
CA GLN A 283 6.76 0.66 11.15
C GLN A 283 7.99 -0.23 11.33
N ALA A 284 9.03 0.33 11.95
CA ALA A 284 10.29 -0.36 12.22
C ALA A 284 10.79 -0.05 13.64
N ASP A 285 11.55 -0.96 14.22
CA ASP A 285 12.23 -0.78 15.53
C ASP A 285 13.59 -0.04 15.41
N ALA A 286 13.94 0.38 14.20
CA ALA A 286 15.11 1.20 13.91
C ALA A 286 14.82 2.21 12.79
N PRO A 287 15.47 3.39 12.78
CA PRO A 287 15.37 4.33 11.68
C PRO A 287 15.77 3.70 10.34
N LEU A 288 15.03 4.02 9.28
CA LEU A 288 15.31 3.54 7.92
C LEU A 288 16.18 4.51 7.12
N HIS A 289 16.29 5.78 7.55
CA HIS A 289 17.06 6.83 6.89
C HIS A 289 16.69 7.02 5.42
N ILE A 290 15.38 7.11 5.15
CA ILE A 290 14.77 7.28 3.81
C ILE A 290 13.94 8.55 3.70
N GLU A 291 13.78 9.26 4.81
CA GLU A 291 13.06 10.51 4.90
C GLU A 291 13.73 11.60 4.05
N SER A 292 12.91 12.46 3.45
CA SER A 292 13.40 13.61 2.71
C SER A 292 13.37 14.85 3.59
N GLU A 293 14.45 15.63 3.57
CA GLU A 293 14.48 16.95 4.21
C GLU A 293 13.41 17.89 3.63
N LYS A 294 13.14 17.75 2.32
CA LYS A 294 12.12 18.53 1.61
C LYS A 294 10.86 17.71 1.45
N LYS A 295 9.75 18.23 1.98
CA LYS A 295 8.42 17.66 1.80
C LYS A 295 7.99 17.76 0.33
N MET A 296 8.03 16.64 -0.39
CA MET A 296 7.61 16.55 -1.79
C MET A 296 6.62 15.39 -1.99
N LEU A 297 5.88 15.41 -3.10
CA LEU A 297 4.98 14.32 -3.42
C LEU A 297 5.77 13.00 -3.58
N GLY A 298 5.41 11.99 -2.79
CA GLY A 298 6.03 10.67 -2.84
C GLY A 298 7.30 10.50 -1.99
N THR A 299 7.73 11.51 -1.24
CA THR A 299 8.82 11.35 -0.28
C THR A 299 8.33 10.78 1.05
N TRP A 300 9.18 10.01 1.72
CA TRP A 300 8.91 9.50 3.07
C TRP A 300 9.00 10.61 4.11
N GLU A 301 8.08 10.56 5.08
CA GLU A 301 8.10 11.33 6.31
C GLU A 301 8.35 10.36 7.47
N MET A 302 9.18 10.77 8.43
CA MET A 302 9.43 9.99 9.64
C MET A 302 8.63 10.56 10.81
N ASP A 303 7.96 9.69 11.55
CA ASP A 303 7.39 9.96 12.85
C ASP A 303 7.94 8.90 13.82
N THR A 304 8.19 9.28 15.07
CA THR A 304 8.80 8.41 16.07
C THR A 304 7.81 8.10 17.17
N PHE A 305 7.87 6.87 17.68
CA PHE A 305 7.04 6.38 18.77
C PHE A 305 7.89 5.59 19.75
N THR A 306 7.56 5.65 21.04
CA THR A 306 8.33 4.97 22.09
C THR A 306 7.88 3.52 22.27
N ARG A 307 6.59 3.24 22.05
CA ARG A 307 6.01 1.91 22.20
C ARG A 307 4.86 1.67 21.23
N GLY A 308 4.57 0.40 20.93
CA GLY A 308 3.42 0.03 20.11
C GLY A 308 3.00 -1.42 20.27
N VAL A 309 1.71 -1.67 20.07
CA VAL A 309 1.06 -2.98 20.11
C VAL A 309 0.46 -3.27 18.75
N TYR A 310 0.84 -4.41 18.17
CA TYR A 310 0.42 -4.86 16.84
C TYR A 310 -0.30 -6.20 16.98
N ILE A 311 -1.58 -6.23 16.64
CA ILE A 311 -2.43 -7.42 16.85
C ILE A 311 -2.65 -8.15 15.52
N LYS A 312 -3.06 -7.42 14.48
CA LYS A 312 -3.28 -7.94 13.13
C LYS A 312 -3.17 -6.81 12.10
N PRO A 313 -3.07 -7.10 10.79
CA PRO A 313 -3.17 -6.04 9.77
C PRO A 313 -4.41 -5.16 10.00
N GLY A 314 -4.20 -3.84 10.07
CA GLY A 314 -5.27 -2.87 10.31
C GLY A 314 -5.77 -2.76 11.75
N ILE A 315 -5.19 -3.49 12.71
CA ILE A 315 -5.43 -3.33 14.16
C ILE A 315 -4.09 -3.20 14.91
N TYR A 316 -3.75 -1.96 15.26
CA TYR A 316 -2.52 -1.62 15.97
C TYR A 316 -2.66 -0.25 16.67
N ALA A 317 -1.87 -0.04 17.71
CA ALA A 317 -1.78 1.22 18.44
C ALA A 317 -0.32 1.51 18.81
N PHE A 318 0.05 2.78 18.86
CA PHE A 318 1.39 3.23 19.22
C PHE A 318 1.32 4.51 20.03
N ALA A 319 2.29 4.66 20.93
CA ALA A 319 2.33 5.71 21.93
C ALA A 319 3.66 6.47 21.89
N ASN A 320 3.64 7.73 22.30
CA ASN A 320 4.83 8.51 22.63
C ASN A 320 4.93 8.73 24.13
N ASP A 321 6.09 8.47 24.73
CA ASP A 321 6.36 8.85 26.12
C ASP A 321 6.68 10.35 26.20
N PHE A 322 5.75 11.20 25.77
CA PHE A 322 5.83 12.60 26.17
C PHE A 322 5.31 12.69 27.60
N GLU A 323 6.02 13.46 28.44
CA GLU A 323 5.48 13.94 29.71
C GLU A 323 4.06 14.42 29.45
N ARG A 324 3.08 13.91 30.21
CA ARG A 324 1.75 14.52 30.28
C ARG A 324 2.02 15.98 30.60
N VAL A 325 1.96 16.84 29.59
CA VAL A 325 1.88 18.27 29.83
C VAL A 325 0.55 18.41 30.54
N GLU A 326 0.57 18.58 31.86
CA GLU A 326 -0.57 19.03 32.63
C GLU A 326 -0.92 20.41 32.08
N LYS A 327 -1.64 20.43 30.96
CA LYS A 327 -2.31 21.64 30.51
C LYS A 327 -3.57 21.74 31.34
N ASP A 328 -3.59 22.78 32.17
CA ASP A 328 -4.80 23.25 32.80
C ASP A 328 -5.86 23.45 31.70
N GLU A 329 -6.97 22.72 31.86
CA GLU A 329 -8.16 22.70 31.00
C GLU A 329 -7.98 22.23 29.55
N VAL A 330 -8.10 20.92 29.34
CA VAL A 330 -8.42 20.36 28.02
C VAL A 330 -9.89 20.64 27.70
N THR A 331 -10.13 21.65 26.87
CA THR A 331 -11.47 22.20 26.58
C THR A 331 -12.29 21.42 25.55
N SER A 332 -11.72 20.42 24.85
CA SER A 332 -12.48 19.58 23.91
C SER A 332 -11.88 18.19 23.69
N LEU A 333 -12.73 17.24 23.26
CA LEU A 333 -12.32 15.88 22.87
C LEU A 333 -11.34 15.90 21.69
N ASP A 334 -11.51 16.82 20.74
CA ASP A 334 -10.58 16.99 19.62
C ASP A 334 -9.20 17.46 20.10
N THR A 335 -9.15 18.31 21.13
CA THR A 335 -7.90 18.74 21.76
C THR A 335 -7.25 17.58 22.52
N LEU A 336 -8.03 16.72 23.18
CA LEU A 336 -7.51 15.55 23.91
C LEU A 336 -7.01 14.45 22.96
N VAL A 337 -7.69 14.20 21.84
CA VAL A 337 -7.24 13.25 20.80
C VAL A 337 -6.05 13.80 20.02
N ALA A 338 -5.95 15.13 19.87
CA ALA A 338 -4.77 15.78 19.30
C ALA A 338 -3.57 15.81 20.28
N ASP A 339 -3.83 15.97 21.58
CA ASP A 339 -2.80 16.09 22.63
C ASP A 339 -2.41 14.74 23.28
N HIS A 340 -3.21 13.67 23.14
CA HIS A 340 -2.83 12.34 23.60
C HIS A 340 -1.93 11.62 22.58
N ILE A 341 -0.67 11.50 22.97
CA ILE A 341 0.12 10.29 23.25
C ILE A 341 -0.11 9.06 22.33
N PHE A 342 -1.34 8.68 21.96
CA PHE A 342 -1.67 7.44 21.26
C PHE A 342 -2.28 7.66 19.88
N LYS A 343 -1.69 7.03 18.86
CA LYS A 343 -2.24 6.90 17.51
C LYS A 343 -2.52 5.42 17.25
N GLY A 344 -3.72 5.09 16.79
CA GLY A 344 -4.10 3.70 16.52
C GLY A 344 -5.05 3.56 15.34
N LYS A 345 -5.12 2.35 14.79
CA LYS A 345 -6.10 1.95 13.79
C LYS A 345 -6.83 0.70 14.27
N SER A 346 -8.15 0.68 14.10
CA SER A 346 -9.00 -0.47 14.38
C SER A 346 -10.07 -0.57 13.29
N ARG A 347 -9.75 -1.30 12.22
CA ARG A 347 -10.71 -1.46 11.12
C ARG A 347 -11.99 -2.17 11.54
N GLY A 348 -13.12 -1.69 11.00
CA GLY A 348 -14.44 -2.24 11.28
C GLY A 348 -14.96 -1.92 12.68
N VAL A 349 -14.16 -1.28 13.53
CA VAL A 349 -14.55 -0.86 14.86
C VAL A 349 -14.83 0.63 14.82
N SER A 350 -16.09 0.99 14.64
CA SER A 350 -16.51 2.32 15.03
C SER A 350 -16.86 2.28 16.52
N LEU A 351 -16.40 3.25 17.31
CA LEU A 351 -16.84 3.35 18.70
C LEU A 351 -18.37 3.45 18.80
N ARG A 352 -19.02 4.06 17.80
CA ARG A 352 -20.49 4.08 17.70
C ARG A 352 -21.12 2.68 17.62
N SER A 353 -20.53 1.75 16.85
CA SER A 353 -21.09 0.41 16.67
C SER A 353 -20.92 -0.48 17.91
N VAL A 354 -19.96 -0.18 18.77
CA VAL A 354 -19.75 -0.92 20.03
C VAL A 354 -20.65 -0.36 21.15
N LEU A 355 -21.00 0.92 21.10
CA LEU A 355 -21.52 1.65 22.26
C LEU A 355 -22.97 2.11 22.18
N GLY A 356 -23.64 1.99 21.03
CA GLY A 356 -24.91 2.69 20.82
C GLY A 356 -24.69 4.20 20.75
N GLU A 357 -25.74 4.98 20.48
CA GLU A 357 -25.61 6.39 20.09
C GLU A 357 -24.97 7.32 21.15
N ASP A 358 -24.12 8.21 20.63
CA ASP A 358 -23.79 9.59 21.04
C ASP A 358 -23.61 10.05 22.49
N ASP A 359 -23.34 9.15 23.43
CA ASP A 359 -22.69 9.58 24.68
C ASP A 359 -21.18 9.81 24.47
N ALA A 360 -20.79 11.07 24.32
CA ALA A 360 -19.39 11.48 24.18
C ALA A 360 -18.54 11.11 25.41
N GLU A 361 -19.15 11.04 26.60
CA GLU A 361 -18.49 10.68 27.84
C GLU A 361 -18.24 9.16 27.90
N ALA A 362 -19.22 8.34 27.51
CA ALA A 362 -19.04 6.89 27.38
C ALA A 362 -17.97 6.53 26.33
N LYS A 363 -17.94 7.23 25.19
CA LYS A 363 -16.88 7.06 24.18
C LYS A 363 -15.50 7.39 24.75
N ARG A 364 -15.39 8.46 25.55
CA ARG A 364 -14.14 8.89 26.21
C ARG A 364 -13.66 7.86 27.22
N ASN A 365 -14.56 7.34 28.07
CA ASN A 365 -14.21 6.35 29.09
C ASN A 365 -13.76 5.03 28.48
N ILE A 366 -14.37 4.60 27.38
CA ILE A 366 -14.02 3.31 26.77
C ILE A 366 -12.78 3.39 25.89
N GLN A 367 -12.53 4.49 25.19
CA GLN A 367 -11.21 4.69 24.57
C GLN A 367 -10.13 4.70 25.65
N LYS A 368 -10.34 5.45 26.73
CA LYS A 368 -9.41 5.48 27.86
C LYS A 368 -9.22 4.10 28.47
N GLU A 369 -10.27 3.34 28.77
CA GLU A 369 -10.16 1.96 29.28
C GLU A 369 -9.49 1.02 28.26
N TRP A 370 -9.76 1.18 26.97
CA TRP A 370 -9.15 0.38 25.90
C TRP A 370 -7.66 0.67 25.79
N PHE A 371 -7.26 1.93 25.88
CA PHE A 371 -5.87 2.36 25.80
C PHE A 371 -5.11 2.11 27.11
N ASP A 372 -5.70 2.40 28.27
CA ASP A 372 -5.18 2.04 29.59
C ASP A 372 -4.97 0.51 29.66
N TYR A 373 -5.87 -0.29 29.09
CA TYR A 373 -5.70 -1.74 29.01
C TYR A 373 -4.60 -2.18 28.04
N LEU A 374 -4.49 -1.56 26.86
CA LEU A 374 -3.37 -1.80 25.94
C LEU A 374 -2.03 -1.40 26.58
N ASP A 375 -2.05 -0.36 27.43
CA ASP A 375 -0.90 0.09 28.20
C ASP A 375 -0.54 -0.88 29.32
N ASP A 376 -1.52 -1.35 30.09
CA ASP A 376 -1.30 -2.39 31.10
C ASP A 376 -0.76 -3.66 30.44
N LEU A 377 -1.29 -4.04 29.28
CA LEU A 377 -0.83 -5.18 28.50
C LEU A 377 0.60 -4.97 27.98
N ALA A 378 0.90 -3.78 27.45
CA ALA A 378 2.23 -3.44 27.00
C ALA A 378 3.21 -3.46 28.18
N LEU A 379 2.84 -2.85 29.31
CA LEU A 379 3.64 -2.80 30.53
C LEU A 379 3.89 -4.20 31.11
N ASP A 380 2.89 -5.09 31.09
CA ASP A 380 3.05 -6.49 31.48
C ASP A 380 4.00 -7.23 30.53
N CYS A 381 3.83 -7.11 29.22
CA CYS A 381 4.75 -7.67 28.22
C CYS A 381 6.19 -7.17 28.41
N TYR A 382 6.37 -5.86 28.58
CA TYR A 382 7.68 -5.21 28.73
C TYR A 382 8.34 -5.57 30.05
N SER A 383 7.61 -5.50 31.18
CA SER A 383 8.15 -5.80 32.51
C SER A 383 8.50 -7.27 32.70
N THR A 384 7.79 -8.16 32.00
CA THR A 384 8.05 -9.60 32.06
C THR A 384 8.98 -10.11 30.96
N ALA A 385 9.45 -9.23 30.06
CA ALA A 385 10.21 -9.58 28.85
C ALA A 385 9.55 -10.69 28.01
N ARG A 386 8.22 -10.81 28.08
CA ARG A 386 7.47 -11.83 27.34
C ARG A 386 7.09 -11.26 25.97
N PRO A 387 7.46 -11.93 24.87
CA PRO A 387 7.05 -11.51 23.52
C PRO A 387 5.56 -11.79 23.23
N THR A 388 4.83 -12.40 24.18
CA THR A 388 3.45 -12.86 24.04
C THR A 388 2.69 -12.66 25.34
N ALA A 389 1.50 -12.05 25.29
CA ALA A 389 0.57 -11.99 26.42
C ALA A 389 -0.66 -12.87 26.21
N SER A 390 -1.16 -13.42 27.32
CA SER A 390 -2.40 -14.20 27.38
C SER A 390 -3.55 -13.30 27.83
N LEU A 391 -4.65 -13.29 27.07
CA LEU A 391 -5.78 -12.38 27.31
C LEU A 391 -7.01 -13.15 27.84
N PRO A 392 -7.74 -12.62 28.84
CA PRO A 392 -9.02 -13.19 29.26
C PRO A 392 -10.06 -13.14 28.13
N HIS A 393 -10.66 -14.28 27.79
CA HIS A 393 -11.63 -14.45 26.69
C HIS A 393 -12.75 -13.38 26.67
N LYS A 394 -13.29 -12.95 27.82
CA LYS A 394 -14.33 -11.90 27.88
C LYS A 394 -13.86 -10.51 27.43
N LYS A 395 -12.63 -10.10 27.75
CA LYS A 395 -12.05 -8.86 27.21
C LYS A 395 -11.69 -9.03 25.73
N LEU A 396 -11.33 -10.26 25.37
CA LEU A 396 -11.17 -10.69 24.00
C LEU A 396 -12.49 -10.78 23.23
N VAL A 397 -13.67 -10.77 23.86
CA VAL A 397 -14.99 -10.76 23.19
C VAL A 397 -15.40 -9.34 22.79
N THR A 398 -14.84 -8.29 23.40
CA THR A 398 -14.94 -6.93 22.84
C THR A 398 -14.00 -6.77 21.62
N PHE A 399 -12.80 -7.37 21.70
CA PHE A 399 -11.96 -7.63 20.51
C PHE A 399 -12.62 -8.62 19.53
N GLY A 400 -13.46 -9.51 20.07
CA GLY A 400 -14.04 -10.69 19.46
C GLY A 400 -15.23 -10.29 18.64
N LEU A 401 -16.24 -9.61 19.16
CA LEU A 401 -17.34 -9.05 18.37
C LEU A 401 -16.85 -8.18 17.19
N ALA A 402 -15.72 -7.50 17.33
CA ALA A 402 -15.02 -6.79 16.24
C ALA A 402 -14.22 -7.71 15.26
N ALA A 403 -13.82 -8.91 15.69
CA ALA A 403 -13.01 -9.89 14.96
C ALA A 403 -13.68 -11.26 14.72
N SER A 404 -14.93 -11.47 15.15
CA SER A 404 -15.61 -12.77 15.35
C SER A 404 -16.96 -12.80 14.65
N ASN A 405 -17.12 -12.06 13.55
CA ASN A 405 -17.96 -12.62 12.50
C ASN A 405 -17.05 -13.58 11.69
N PRO A 406 -17.11 -14.90 11.96
CA PRO A 406 -16.23 -15.88 11.33
C PRO A 406 -16.52 -16.01 9.83
N GLU A 407 -17.69 -15.53 9.37
CA GLU A 407 -18.05 -15.47 7.95
C GLU A 407 -17.44 -14.26 7.22
N LEU A 408 -16.97 -13.23 7.94
CA LEU A 408 -16.46 -11.99 7.34
C LEU A 408 -14.94 -11.79 7.48
N TRP A 409 -14.26 -12.35 8.50
CA TRP A 409 -12.83 -12.05 8.76
C TRP A 409 -12.08 -13.22 9.42
N PRO A 410 -11.49 -14.18 8.66
CA PRO A 410 -10.66 -15.22 9.26
C PRO A 410 -9.39 -14.61 9.89
N MET A 411 -9.16 -14.90 11.18
CA MET A 411 -7.97 -14.43 11.90
C MET A 411 -6.71 -15.17 11.43
N CYS A 412 -5.64 -14.43 11.16
CA CYS A 412 -4.32 -14.97 10.84
C CYS A 412 -3.47 -15.07 12.13
N GLY A 413 -2.85 -16.21 12.41
CA GLY A 413 -1.92 -16.40 13.54
C GLY A 413 -2.20 -17.66 14.38
N ASN A 414 -1.18 -18.13 15.11
CA ASN A 414 -1.30 -19.24 16.06
C ASN A 414 -1.82 -18.71 17.40
N TRP A 415 -3.11 -18.93 17.69
CA TRP A 415 -3.70 -18.61 18.98
C TRP A 415 -3.98 -19.90 19.75
N VAL A 416 -3.57 -19.94 21.02
CA VAL A 416 -3.92 -21.03 21.94
C VAL A 416 -4.99 -20.49 22.87
N GLU A 417 -6.20 -21.03 22.74
CA GLU A 417 -7.26 -20.79 23.71
C GLU A 417 -6.84 -21.42 25.04
N ILE A 418 -6.70 -20.60 26.08
CA ILE A 418 -6.45 -21.10 27.43
C ILE A 418 -7.82 -21.26 28.11
N PRO A 419 -8.25 -22.49 28.43
CA PRO A 419 -9.50 -22.69 29.14
C PRO A 419 -9.44 -21.94 30.47
N VAL A 420 -10.45 -21.12 30.75
CA VAL A 420 -10.61 -20.53 32.07
C VAL A 420 -10.95 -21.69 33.00
N SER A 421 -10.01 -22.10 33.86
CA SER A 421 -10.32 -23.03 34.94
C SER A 421 -11.42 -22.39 35.79
N SER A 422 -12.58 -23.04 35.83
CA SER A 422 -13.71 -22.67 36.67
C SER A 422 -13.21 -22.50 38.11
N LYS A 423 -13.34 -21.29 38.65
CA LYS A 423 -13.23 -21.04 40.09
C LYS A 423 -14.45 -21.60 40.80
#